data_AF-A0A5N6C5F1-F1
#
_entry.id   AF-A0A5N6C5F1-F1
#
_cell.length_a   1.000
_cell.length_b   1.000
_cell.length_c   1.000
_cell.angle_alpha   90.00
_cell.angle_beta   90.00
_cell.angle_gamma   90.00
#
_symmetry.space_group_name_H-M   'P 1'
#
loop_
_entity.id
_entity.type
_entity.pdbx_description
1 polymer ?
#
loop_
_entity_poly.entity_id
_entity_poly.type
_entity_poly.pdbx_seq_one_letter_code
_entity_poly.pdbx_strand_id
1 'polypeptide(L)'
;MVHERTWHWHEVTEYFLDHSVTGPYARTLVWQIAGGPAALPVKTADGWELAGHRPAPDAVAGLWHPIHATADEVAAWRDHLLESGVRQPFKQVFRELYLLTPAEERTGTFSNRFAGHILRYGQARTLLGQRGWTGRSIGNWDYENGGDQGEVTRELAGWQARWAMHIVSAPGAETTMLCATEGITFHRDGQPASMADLPPLVLSEILREADLAVGVASVARDDQALIGHERYWRSHGFGELTETAKTRREVLARLLPKLKIASRVELTDRFLLVRGDLKTYKIHLGSTNILMEPNDAYLCIVPASGHAAGSVFLPFEDDGGTLSVILSKAYLLADDTAITDPTITRQLG
;
A
#
# COMPACT_ATOMS: atom_id res chain seq x y z
N MET A 1 8.76 11.67 7.12
CA MET A 1 9.34 11.03 5.93
C MET A 1 9.06 11.85 4.68
N VAL A 2 7.80 12.04 4.28
CA VAL A 2 7.43 12.78 3.06
C VAL A 2 8.02 14.20 2.96
N HIS A 3 8.15 14.90 4.08
CA HIS A 3 8.72 16.25 4.14
C HIS A 3 10.22 16.30 4.49
N GLU A 4 10.91 15.16 4.55
CA GLU A 4 12.34 15.06 4.91
C GLU A 4 12.70 15.87 6.17
N ARG A 5 11.79 15.89 7.15
CA ARG A 5 12.00 16.60 8.41
C ARG A 5 13.25 16.06 9.10
N THR A 6 14.04 16.99 9.58
CA THR A 6 15.24 16.74 10.36
C THR A 6 15.14 17.47 11.70
N TRP A 7 15.88 16.96 12.68
CA TRP A 7 15.94 17.46 14.05
C TRP A 7 17.37 17.35 14.54
N HIS A 8 17.74 18.14 15.55
CA HIS A 8 18.97 17.86 16.28
C HIS A 8 18.79 16.62 17.16
N TRP A 9 19.86 15.87 17.39
CA TRP A 9 19.79 14.61 18.11
C TRP A 9 19.22 14.74 19.52
N HIS A 10 19.52 15.84 20.23
CA HIS A 10 18.92 16.09 21.55
C HIS A 10 17.38 16.18 21.49
N GLU A 11 16.82 16.81 20.45
CA GLU A 11 15.38 16.88 20.21
C GLU A 11 14.80 15.50 19.87
N VAL A 12 15.54 14.69 19.11
CA VAL A 12 15.17 13.29 18.83
C VAL A 12 15.07 12.50 20.14
N THR A 13 16.07 12.63 21.01
CA THR A 13 16.06 11.93 22.30
C THR A 13 14.91 12.39 23.20
N GLU A 14 14.74 13.70 23.38
CA GLU A 14 13.77 14.27 24.31
C GLU A 14 12.32 14.08 23.84
N TYR A 15 12.02 14.45 22.59
CA TYR A 15 10.63 14.51 22.11
C TYR A 15 10.14 13.22 21.46
N PHE A 16 11.05 12.33 21.07
CA PHE A 16 10.68 11.08 20.40
C PHE A 16 11.10 9.85 21.19
N LEU A 17 12.38 9.67 21.49
CA LEU A 17 12.86 8.39 22.03
C LEU A 17 12.53 8.21 23.51
N ASP A 18 12.64 9.23 24.36
CA ASP A 18 12.36 9.14 25.80
C ASP A 18 10.89 9.44 26.16
N HIS A 19 10.17 10.10 25.27
CA HIS A 19 8.78 10.46 25.49
C HIS A 19 7.87 9.21 25.63
N SER A 20 6.95 9.24 26.60
CA SER A 20 6.13 8.08 26.99
C SER A 20 5.18 7.60 25.89
N VAL A 21 4.61 8.52 25.11
CA VAL A 21 3.66 8.22 24.01
C VAL A 21 4.38 7.88 22.70
N THR A 22 5.33 8.71 22.25
CA THR A 22 6.01 8.54 20.96
C THR A 22 7.16 7.53 21.02
N GLY A 23 7.79 7.35 22.18
CA GLY A 23 8.94 6.46 22.40
C GLY A 23 8.75 5.04 21.90
N PRO A 24 7.69 4.32 22.28
CA PRO A 24 7.45 2.96 21.83
C PRO A 24 7.46 2.81 20.29
N TYR A 25 7.00 3.83 19.57
CA TYR A 25 6.97 3.84 18.11
C TYR A 25 8.28 4.35 17.51
N ALA A 26 8.85 5.42 18.05
CA ALA A 26 10.08 6.02 17.55
C ALA A 26 11.27 5.05 17.65
N ARG A 27 11.27 4.17 18.66
CA ARG A 27 12.32 3.18 18.89
C ARG A 27 12.31 2.03 17.88
N THR A 28 11.22 1.82 17.15
CA THR A 28 11.13 0.79 16.10
C THR A 28 11.37 1.34 14.68
N LEU A 29 11.67 2.63 14.58
CA LEU A 29 12.01 3.29 13.33
C LEU A 29 13.53 3.34 13.13
N VAL A 30 13.94 3.26 11.87
CA VAL A 30 15.33 3.42 11.47
C VAL A 30 15.65 4.91 11.39
N TRP A 31 16.59 5.37 12.21
CA TRP A 31 17.07 6.75 12.23
C TRP A 31 18.41 6.85 11.53
N GLN A 32 18.71 8.02 10.98
CA GLN A 32 19.97 8.30 10.31
C GLN A 32 20.47 9.69 10.70
N ILE A 33 21.75 9.76 11.08
CA ILE A 33 22.46 11.03 11.20
C ILE A 33 22.88 11.47 9.81
N ALA A 34 22.80 12.77 9.51
CA ALA A 34 23.23 13.32 8.24
C ALA A 34 24.69 12.91 7.91
N GLY A 35 24.87 12.20 6.79
CA GLY A 35 26.17 11.66 6.38
C GLY A 35 26.67 10.43 7.19
N GLY A 36 25.88 9.94 8.14
CA GLY A 36 26.18 8.78 8.97
C GLY A 36 25.36 7.53 8.62
N PRO A 37 25.65 6.40 9.31
CA PRO A 37 24.92 5.16 9.11
C PRO A 37 23.47 5.27 9.63
N ALA A 38 22.57 4.52 8.99
CA ALA A 38 21.23 4.32 9.47
C ALA A 38 21.20 3.18 10.51
N ALA A 39 20.41 3.32 11.58
CA ALA A 39 20.28 2.30 12.62
C ALA A 39 18.95 2.39 13.38
N LEU A 40 18.57 1.28 14.04
CA LEU A 40 17.60 1.34 15.13
C LEU A 40 18.27 1.95 16.38
N PRO A 41 17.56 2.78 17.16
CA PRO A 41 18.09 3.38 18.36
C PRO A 41 18.20 2.35 19.48
N VAL A 42 19.37 2.30 20.14
CA VAL A 42 19.63 1.39 21.26
C VAL A 42 19.86 2.22 22.52
N LYS A 43 19.18 1.87 23.62
CA LYS A 43 19.36 2.55 24.91
C LYS A 43 20.48 1.86 25.70
N THR A 44 21.51 2.64 26.05
CA THR A 44 22.62 2.21 26.91
C THR A 44 22.55 2.90 28.28
N ALA A 45 23.47 2.58 29.20
CA ALA A 45 23.59 3.26 30.49
C ALA A 45 23.85 4.76 30.34
N ASP A 46 24.56 5.15 29.29
CA ASP A 46 25.04 6.51 29.09
C ASP A 46 24.11 7.32 28.17
N GLY A 47 23.15 6.68 27.47
CA GLY A 47 22.19 7.35 26.59
C GLY A 47 21.79 6.53 25.35
N TRP A 48 21.14 7.18 24.38
CA TRP A 48 20.76 6.57 23.11
C TRP A 48 21.91 6.55 22.10
N GLU A 49 22.05 5.43 21.39
CA GLU A 49 23.05 5.21 20.35
C GLU A 49 22.44 4.79 19.02
N LEU A 50 23.14 5.12 17.93
CA LEU A 50 22.89 4.64 16.57
C LEU A 50 24.15 3.94 16.05
N ALA A 51 23.98 2.72 15.53
CA ALA A 51 25.08 1.90 15.01
C ALA A 51 26.28 1.77 15.99
N GLY A 52 26.00 1.64 17.29
CA GLY A 52 27.03 1.52 18.34
C GLY A 52 27.79 2.80 18.67
N HIS A 53 27.30 3.96 18.23
CA HIS A 53 27.90 5.26 18.52
C HIS A 53 26.84 6.21 19.08
N ARG A 54 27.23 7.07 20.02
CA ARG A 54 26.39 8.19 20.45
C ARG A 54 26.54 9.36 19.49
N PRO A 55 25.46 9.79 18.81
CA PRO A 55 25.50 11.03 18.06
C PRO A 55 25.71 12.24 18.97
N ALA A 56 26.42 13.26 18.48
CA ALA A 56 26.55 14.54 19.17
C ALA A 56 25.16 15.19 19.37
N PRO A 57 24.91 15.92 20.47
CA PRO A 57 23.59 16.51 20.74
C PRO A 57 23.04 17.42 19.62
N ASP A 58 23.93 18.10 18.90
CA ASP A 58 23.64 18.99 17.77
C ASP A 58 23.69 18.29 16.41
N ALA A 59 24.03 16.99 16.36
CA ALA A 59 24.02 16.23 15.12
C ALA A 59 22.61 16.23 14.50
N VAL A 60 22.53 16.50 13.20
CA VAL A 60 21.26 16.52 12.48
C VAL A 60 20.84 15.08 12.17
N ALA A 61 19.66 14.71 12.61
CA ALA A 61 19.07 13.40 12.47
C ALA A 61 17.74 13.47 11.71
N GLY A 62 17.45 12.41 10.96
CA GLY A 62 16.18 12.21 10.27
C GLY A 62 15.78 10.75 10.27
N LEU A 63 14.59 10.47 9.74
CA LEU A 63 14.16 9.10 9.48
C LEU A 63 14.80 8.62 8.18
N TRP A 64 15.43 7.45 8.23
CA TRP A 64 15.94 6.79 7.02
C TRP A 64 14.80 6.52 6.04
N HIS A 65 15.08 6.68 4.75
CA HIS A 65 14.09 6.48 3.69
C HIS A 65 14.67 5.59 2.58
N PRO A 66 13.95 4.55 2.14
CA PRO A 66 14.47 3.59 1.17
C PRO A 66 14.76 4.18 -0.22
N ILE A 67 14.19 5.35 -0.56
CA ILE A 67 14.50 6.07 -1.81
C ILE A 67 15.98 6.49 -1.90
N HIS A 68 16.64 6.67 -0.75
CA HIS A 68 18.03 7.13 -0.64
C HIS A 68 19.00 5.98 -0.39
N ALA A 69 18.51 4.74 -0.35
CA ALA A 69 19.27 3.56 -0.02
C ALA A 69 19.45 2.65 -1.23
N THR A 70 20.47 1.79 -1.18
CA THR A 70 20.67 0.75 -2.18
C THR A 70 19.66 -0.38 -2.00
N ALA A 71 19.40 -1.16 -3.06
CA ALA A 71 18.53 -2.33 -2.98
C ALA A 71 19.01 -3.35 -1.92
N ASP A 72 20.33 -3.54 -1.80
CA ASP A 72 20.94 -4.45 -0.83
C ASP A 72 20.74 -3.95 0.61
N GLU A 73 20.88 -2.65 0.85
CA GLU A 73 20.62 -2.05 2.16
C GLU A 73 19.14 -2.17 2.56
N VAL A 74 18.22 -1.92 1.61
CA VAL A 74 16.78 -2.11 1.84
C VAL A 74 16.47 -3.57 2.15
N ALA A 75 17.05 -4.52 1.40
CA ALA A 75 16.87 -5.94 1.64
C ALA A 75 17.39 -6.35 3.03
N ALA A 76 18.59 -5.88 3.41
CA ALA A 76 19.18 -6.14 4.71
C ALA A 76 18.29 -5.61 5.85
N TRP A 77 17.74 -4.41 5.72
CA TRP A 77 16.79 -3.87 6.71
C TRP A 77 15.52 -4.69 6.81
N ARG A 78 14.96 -5.13 5.68
CA ARG A 78 13.75 -5.96 5.65
C ARG A 78 13.97 -7.30 6.34
N ASP A 79 15.11 -7.94 6.07
CA ASP A 79 15.50 -9.21 6.70
C ASP A 79 15.69 -9.00 8.21
N HIS A 80 16.45 -7.96 8.59
CA HIS A 80 16.70 -7.64 9.99
C HIS A 80 15.42 -7.40 10.80
N LEU A 81 14.45 -6.63 10.28
CA LEU A 81 13.18 -6.38 10.99
C LEU A 81 12.33 -7.65 11.14
N LEU A 82 12.33 -8.52 10.13
CA LEU A 82 11.60 -9.78 10.18
C LEU A 82 12.23 -10.78 11.14
N GLU A 83 13.56 -10.85 11.21
CA GLU A 83 14.29 -11.73 12.11
C GLU A 83 14.22 -11.27 13.57
N SER A 84 14.33 -9.96 13.79
CA SER A 84 14.25 -9.36 15.13
C SER A 84 12.82 -9.23 15.67
N GLY A 85 11.80 -9.47 14.82
CA GLY A 85 10.39 -9.31 15.20
C GLY A 85 10.00 -7.86 15.49
N VAL A 86 10.72 -6.89 14.94
CA VAL A 86 10.45 -5.46 15.13
C VAL A 86 9.34 -5.03 14.19
N ARG A 87 8.20 -4.63 14.76
CA ARG A 87 7.06 -4.09 14.02
C ARG A 87 7.16 -2.57 13.92
N GLN A 88 7.03 -2.04 12.71
CA GLN A 88 7.03 -0.59 12.49
C GLN A 88 5.60 -0.02 12.54
N PRO A 89 5.40 1.19 13.10
CA PRO A 89 4.09 1.85 13.17
C PRO A 89 3.53 2.20 11.78
N PHE A 90 4.39 2.30 10.77
CA PHE A 90 4.06 2.46 9.37
C PHE A 90 5.16 1.82 8.52
N LYS A 91 4.89 1.61 7.23
CA LYS A 91 5.86 1.07 6.27
C LYS A 91 7.01 2.07 6.03
N GLN A 92 8.06 2.01 6.85
CA GLN A 92 9.30 2.74 6.61
C GLN A 92 10.26 1.90 5.77
N VAL A 93 10.63 0.70 6.24
CA VAL A 93 11.54 -0.21 5.54
C VAL A 93 10.85 -0.97 4.40
N PHE A 94 9.60 -1.33 4.62
CA PHE A 94 8.74 -1.96 3.61
C PHE A 94 7.97 -0.94 2.80
N ARG A 95 8.53 0.24 2.59
CA ARG A 95 7.86 1.29 1.85
C ARG A 95 7.88 0.99 0.36
N GLU A 96 6.72 1.15 -0.27
CA GLU A 96 6.56 1.06 -1.71
C GLU A 96 7.32 2.21 -2.39
N LEU A 97 8.17 1.89 -3.38
CA LEU A 97 8.93 2.87 -4.16
C LEU A 97 8.40 2.93 -5.59
N TYR A 98 8.15 4.15 -6.10
CA TYR A 98 7.75 4.38 -7.48
C TYR A 98 8.84 5.20 -8.17
N LEU A 99 9.74 4.48 -8.83
CA LEU A 99 10.78 5.09 -9.66
C LEU A 99 10.21 5.39 -11.05
N LEU A 100 10.74 6.43 -11.69
CA LEU A 100 10.36 6.80 -13.05
C LEU A 100 10.63 5.63 -14.01
N THR A 101 9.65 5.30 -14.84
CA THR A 101 9.80 4.22 -15.85
C THR A 101 10.17 4.78 -17.22
N PRO A 102 10.79 3.98 -18.09
CA PRO A 102 11.04 4.39 -19.49
C PRO A 102 9.78 4.76 -20.28
N ALA A 103 8.61 4.23 -19.87
CA ALA A 103 7.34 4.62 -20.48
C ALA A 103 6.97 6.06 -20.10
N GLU A 104 7.13 6.42 -18.83
CA GLU A 104 6.83 7.76 -18.31
C GLU A 104 7.86 8.81 -18.77
N GLU A 105 9.12 8.41 -18.97
CA GLU A 105 10.13 9.27 -19.62
C GLU A 105 9.71 9.69 -21.03
N ARG A 106 9.00 8.81 -21.76
CA ARG A 106 8.52 9.10 -23.13
C ARG A 106 7.22 9.92 -23.15
N THR A 107 6.32 9.71 -22.20
CA THR A 107 5.05 10.48 -22.12
C THR A 107 5.26 11.88 -21.53
N GLY A 108 6.31 12.06 -20.73
CA GLY A 108 6.85 13.36 -20.34
C GLY A 108 6.13 14.03 -19.17
N THR A 109 4.82 14.25 -19.24
CA THR A 109 4.12 15.17 -18.29
C THR A 109 3.10 14.50 -17.39
N PHE A 110 2.85 13.19 -17.56
CA PHE A 110 1.83 12.48 -16.80
C PHE A 110 2.13 10.99 -16.60
N SER A 111 1.64 10.45 -15.49
CA SER A 111 1.67 9.02 -15.17
C SER A 111 0.28 8.39 -15.33
N ASN A 112 0.20 7.33 -16.13
CA ASN A 112 -1.02 6.54 -16.33
C ASN A 112 -1.19 5.38 -15.33
N ARG A 113 -0.29 5.22 -14.35
CA ARG A 113 -0.29 4.06 -13.45
C ARG A 113 -1.60 3.86 -12.68
N PHE A 114 -2.33 4.95 -12.46
CA PHE A 114 -3.61 4.94 -11.76
C PHE A 114 -4.76 5.50 -12.62
N ALA A 115 -4.60 5.53 -13.94
CA ALA A 115 -5.69 5.87 -14.85
C ALA A 115 -6.65 4.67 -15.01
N GLY A 116 -7.94 4.95 -15.20
CA GLY A 116 -8.98 3.97 -15.45
C GLY A 116 -9.46 3.18 -14.22
N HIS A 117 -9.06 3.55 -13.00
CA HIS A 117 -9.59 2.89 -11.81
C HIS A 117 -10.99 3.39 -11.46
N ILE A 118 -11.90 2.45 -11.22
CA ILE A 118 -13.25 2.74 -10.71
C ILE A 118 -13.24 2.66 -9.19
N LEU A 119 -13.53 3.78 -8.52
CA LEU A 119 -13.43 3.94 -7.08
C LEU A 119 -14.77 4.34 -6.47
N ARG A 120 -15.03 3.91 -5.22
CA ARG A 120 -16.05 4.53 -4.38
C ARG A 120 -15.61 5.95 -4.05
N TYR A 121 -16.25 6.94 -4.66
CA TYR A 121 -15.76 8.31 -4.64
C TYR A 121 -15.69 8.89 -3.22
N GLY A 122 -16.74 8.69 -2.40
CA GLY A 122 -16.76 9.19 -1.02
C GLY A 122 -15.59 8.66 -0.19
N GLN A 123 -15.29 7.37 -0.31
CA GLN A 123 -14.17 6.73 0.37
C GLN A 123 -12.82 7.20 -0.17
N ALA A 124 -12.66 7.26 -1.50
CA ALA A 124 -11.46 7.77 -2.15
C ALA A 124 -11.14 9.19 -1.68
N ARG A 125 -12.13 10.08 -1.67
CA ARG A 125 -11.99 11.46 -1.22
C ARG A 125 -11.54 11.57 0.24
N THR A 126 -12.12 10.77 1.14
CA THR A 126 -11.69 10.77 2.55
C THR A 126 -10.24 10.32 2.68
N LEU A 127 -9.84 9.25 1.99
CA LEU A 127 -8.47 8.72 2.02
C LEU A 127 -7.44 9.70 1.44
N LEU A 128 -7.80 10.37 0.35
CA LEU A 128 -6.97 11.39 -0.30
C LEU A 128 -6.85 12.64 0.58
N GLY A 129 -7.96 13.11 1.16
CA GLY A 129 -7.98 14.24 2.08
C GLY A 129 -7.09 14.05 3.32
N GLN A 130 -7.10 12.84 3.90
CA GLN A 130 -6.20 12.47 5.01
C GLN A 130 -4.70 12.54 4.64
N ARG A 131 -4.38 12.51 3.35
CA ARG A 131 -3.02 12.59 2.80
C ARG A 131 -2.68 13.98 2.27
N GLY A 132 -3.54 14.97 2.49
CA GLY A 132 -3.30 16.36 2.09
C GLY A 132 -3.65 16.65 0.63
N TRP A 133 -4.39 15.76 -0.05
CA TRP A 133 -4.98 16.08 -1.34
C TRP A 133 -6.21 16.97 -1.14
N THR A 134 -6.39 17.97 -2.00
CA THR A 134 -7.49 18.92 -1.91
C THR A 134 -8.15 19.12 -3.28
N GLY A 135 -9.44 19.41 -3.33
CA GLY A 135 -10.14 19.59 -4.61
C GLY A 135 -11.61 19.88 -4.39
N ARG A 136 -12.28 20.36 -5.44
CA ARG A 136 -13.72 20.55 -5.39
C ARG A 136 -14.42 19.19 -5.36
N SER A 137 -15.59 19.18 -4.73
CA SER A 137 -16.42 17.98 -4.73
C SER A 137 -17.08 17.82 -6.09
N ILE A 138 -16.94 16.65 -6.70
CA ILE A 138 -17.70 16.24 -7.87
C ILE A 138 -18.92 15.41 -7.46
N GLY A 139 -19.94 15.39 -8.31
CA GLY A 139 -21.16 14.63 -8.11
C GLY A 139 -22.15 14.76 -9.26
N ASN A 140 -23.31 14.14 -9.12
CA ASN A 140 -24.35 14.12 -10.17
C ASN A 140 -25.14 15.45 -10.28
N TRP A 141 -24.76 16.48 -9.54
CA TRP A 141 -25.37 17.80 -9.64
C TRP A 141 -24.67 18.59 -10.75
N ASP A 142 -25.43 19.46 -11.43
CA ASP A 142 -24.87 20.41 -12.38
C ASP A 142 -24.06 19.77 -13.53
N TYR A 143 -24.51 18.59 -14.00
CA TYR A 143 -23.86 17.84 -15.07
C TYR A 143 -23.67 18.68 -16.35
N GLU A 144 -24.65 19.53 -16.69
CA GLU A 144 -24.57 20.44 -17.85
C GLU A 144 -23.42 21.44 -17.76
N ASN A 145 -22.92 21.73 -16.55
CA ASN A 145 -21.78 22.61 -16.30
C ASN A 145 -20.54 21.87 -15.73
N GLY A 146 -20.49 20.53 -15.87
CA GLY A 146 -19.33 19.72 -15.50
C GLY A 146 -19.19 19.42 -14.01
N GLY A 147 -20.27 19.48 -13.22
CA GLY A 147 -20.24 19.15 -11.79
C GLY A 147 -19.89 17.68 -11.50
N ASP A 148 -19.93 16.81 -12.51
CA ASP A 148 -19.53 15.41 -12.48
C ASP A 148 -18.02 15.19 -12.67
N GLN A 149 -17.27 16.23 -13.03
CA GLN A 149 -15.84 16.15 -13.31
C GLN A 149 -15.05 17.12 -12.45
N GLY A 150 -13.83 16.74 -12.11
CA GLY A 150 -12.99 17.58 -11.28
C GLY A 150 -11.63 16.98 -11.02
N GLU A 151 -10.87 17.68 -10.20
CA GLU A 151 -9.49 17.36 -9.93
C GLU A 151 -9.21 17.50 -8.45
N VAL A 152 -8.40 16.58 -7.94
CA VAL A 152 -7.72 16.72 -6.67
C VAL A 152 -6.25 17.04 -6.89
N THR A 153 -5.71 17.93 -6.07
CA THR A 153 -4.35 18.44 -6.16
C THR A 153 -3.58 18.16 -4.87
N ARG A 154 -2.27 18.02 -4.99
CA ARG A 154 -1.36 17.74 -3.87
C ARG A 154 -0.05 18.50 -4.03
N GLU A 155 0.23 19.37 -3.07
CA GLU A 155 1.47 20.16 -3.01
C GLU A 155 2.56 19.47 -2.19
N LEU A 156 3.68 19.13 -2.80
CA LEU A 156 4.80 18.50 -2.12
C LEU A 156 6.13 19.04 -2.63
N ALA A 157 6.93 19.61 -1.72
CA ALA A 157 8.28 20.13 -2.01
C ALA A 157 8.34 21.10 -3.22
N GLY A 158 7.34 21.97 -3.35
CA GLY A 158 7.24 22.93 -4.46
C GLY A 158 6.69 22.36 -5.78
N TRP A 159 6.25 21.10 -5.77
CA TRP A 159 5.58 20.45 -6.89
C TRP A 159 4.10 20.23 -6.61
N GLN A 160 3.28 20.42 -7.62
CA GLN A 160 1.86 20.15 -7.58
C GLN A 160 1.54 18.92 -8.42
N ALA A 161 1.06 17.86 -7.79
CA ALA A 161 0.41 16.76 -8.49
C ALA A 161 -1.08 17.07 -8.66
N ARG A 162 -1.62 16.65 -9.79
CA ARG A 162 -3.00 16.91 -10.22
C ARG A 162 -3.61 15.63 -10.76
N TRP A 163 -4.74 15.24 -10.19
CA TRP A 163 -5.39 13.97 -10.54
C TRP A 163 -6.87 14.21 -10.86
N ALA A 164 -7.19 14.12 -12.15
CA ALA A 164 -8.55 14.27 -12.63
C ALA A 164 -9.38 13.00 -12.37
N MET A 165 -10.66 13.21 -12.06
CA MET A 165 -11.64 12.18 -11.78
C MET A 165 -13.01 12.62 -12.32
N HIS A 166 -13.83 11.66 -12.73
CA HIS A 166 -15.20 11.92 -13.16
C HIS A 166 -16.18 10.86 -12.64
N ILE A 167 -17.44 11.25 -12.38
CA ILE A 167 -18.48 10.34 -11.91
C ILE A 167 -18.90 9.38 -13.02
N VAL A 168 -19.01 8.10 -12.70
CA VAL A 168 -19.45 7.04 -13.64
C VAL A 168 -20.71 6.31 -13.19
N SER A 169 -21.16 6.54 -11.95
CA SER A 169 -22.43 6.01 -11.45
C SER A 169 -23.62 6.84 -11.92
N ALA A 170 -24.73 6.20 -12.28
CA ALA A 170 -25.93 6.88 -12.76
C ALA A 170 -26.54 7.85 -11.72
N PRO A 171 -27.13 8.99 -12.16
CA PRO A 171 -27.86 9.90 -11.29
C PRO A 171 -29.03 9.20 -10.56
N GLY A 172 -29.16 9.41 -9.25
CA GLY A 172 -30.27 8.87 -8.45
C GLY A 172 -30.20 7.38 -8.12
N ALA A 173 -29.09 6.70 -8.43
CA ALA A 173 -28.88 5.33 -7.98
C ALA A 173 -28.86 5.28 -6.44
N GLU A 174 -29.57 4.32 -5.83
CA GLU A 174 -29.53 4.06 -4.39
C GLU A 174 -28.15 3.55 -3.90
N THR A 175 -27.22 3.33 -4.84
CA THR A 175 -25.88 2.77 -4.62
C THR A 175 -24.83 3.85 -4.33
N THR A 176 -23.68 3.43 -3.80
CA THR A 176 -22.51 4.30 -3.57
C THR A 176 -22.08 5.01 -4.86
N MET A 177 -21.80 6.31 -4.77
CA MET A 177 -21.29 7.10 -5.89
C MET A 177 -19.90 6.61 -6.32
N LEU A 178 -19.75 6.33 -7.62
CA LEU A 178 -18.51 5.82 -8.22
C LEU A 178 -17.86 6.88 -9.11
N CYS A 179 -16.53 6.95 -9.08
CA CYS A 179 -15.75 7.75 -10.02
C CYS A 179 -14.72 6.90 -10.77
N ALA A 180 -14.38 7.32 -11.98
CA ALA A 180 -13.21 6.87 -12.70
C ALA A 180 -12.06 7.86 -12.51
N THR A 181 -10.83 7.35 -12.46
CA THR A 181 -9.61 8.14 -12.35
C THR A 181 -8.92 8.32 -13.70
N GLU A 182 -8.28 9.46 -13.90
CA GLU A 182 -7.44 9.73 -15.08
C GLU A 182 -5.94 9.61 -14.75
N GLY A 183 -5.08 10.02 -15.68
CA GLY A 183 -3.65 10.15 -15.44
C GLY A 183 -3.32 11.25 -14.42
N ILE A 184 -2.23 11.07 -13.67
CA ILE A 184 -1.71 12.08 -12.74
C ILE A 184 -0.73 12.98 -13.50
N THR A 185 -0.98 14.28 -13.50
CA THR A 185 -0.09 15.29 -14.11
C THR A 185 0.72 16.01 -13.04
N PHE A 186 1.89 16.50 -13.41
CA PHE A 186 2.80 17.20 -12.49
C PHE A 186 3.09 18.61 -12.96
N HIS A 187 3.10 19.55 -12.02
CA HIS A 187 3.24 20.97 -12.28
C HIS A 187 4.26 21.58 -11.31
N ARG A 188 4.94 22.63 -11.78
CA ARG A 188 5.86 23.45 -11.01
C ARG A 188 5.58 24.92 -11.34
N ASP A 189 5.47 25.76 -10.31
CA ASP A 189 5.12 27.18 -10.45
C ASP A 189 3.83 27.41 -11.29
N GLY A 190 2.87 26.48 -11.15
CA GLY A 190 1.59 26.50 -11.85
C GLY A 190 1.62 26.09 -13.33
N GLN A 191 2.77 25.64 -13.84
CA GLN A 191 2.93 25.17 -15.22
C GLN A 191 3.17 23.66 -15.28
N PRO A 192 2.68 22.95 -16.32
CA PRO A 192 3.02 21.55 -16.54
C PRO A 192 4.53 21.36 -16.60
N ALA A 193 5.03 20.36 -15.89
CA ALA A 193 6.45 20.09 -15.76
C ALA A 193 6.76 18.63 -16.14
N SER A 194 7.97 18.41 -16.63
CA SER A 194 8.43 17.08 -17.00
C SER A 194 8.59 16.21 -15.76
N MET A 195 8.14 14.96 -15.85
CA MET A 195 8.36 13.96 -14.82
C MET A 195 9.84 13.58 -14.66
N ALA A 196 10.67 13.82 -15.69
CA ALA A 196 12.12 13.63 -15.59
C ALA A 196 12.80 14.63 -14.63
N ASP A 197 12.16 15.79 -14.40
CA ASP A 197 12.66 16.83 -13.50
C ASP A 197 12.16 16.64 -12.05
N LEU A 198 11.24 15.69 -11.83
CA LEU A 198 10.70 15.41 -10.50
C LEU A 198 11.76 14.78 -9.60
N PRO A 199 11.92 15.27 -8.35
CA PRO A 199 12.67 14.53 -7.35
C PRO A 199 12.07 13.13 -7.17
N PRO A 200 12.88 12.04 -7.15
CA PRO A 200 12.38 10.68 -7.02
C PRO A 200 11.48 10.47 -5.78
N LEU A 201 11.80 11.15 -4.68
CA LEU A 201 10.96 11.13 -3.48
C LEU A 201 9.55 11.69 -3.76
N VAL A 202 9.44 12.83 -4.43
CA VAL A 202 8.14 13.46 -4.74
C VAL A 202 7.29 12.52 -5.59
N LEU A 203 7.85 11.99 -6.69
CA LEU A 203 7.15 11.03 -7.54
C LEU A 203 6.69 9.81 -6.74
N SER A 204 7.60 9.22 -5.96
CA SER A 204 7.33 8.03 -5.18
C SER A 204 6.24 8.26 -4.13
N GLU A 205 6.23 9.41 -3.47
CA GLU A 205 5.23 9.73 -2.45
C GLU A 205 3.84 9.96 -3.04
N ILE A 206 3.75 10.75 -4.11
CA ILE A 206 2.49 11.04 -4.80
C ILE A 206 1.85 9.75 -5.32
N LEU A 207 2.62 8.93 -6.03
CA LEU A 207 2.12 7.68 -6.60
C LEU A 207 1.77 6.65 -5.52
N ARG A 208 2.49 6.64 -4.39
CA ARG A 208 2.14 5.80 -3.25
C ARG A 208 0.85 6.22 -2.58
N GLU A 209 0.62 7.53 -2.41
CA GLU A 209 -0.64 8.05 -1.87
C GLU A 209 -1.82 7.65 -2.77
N ALA A 210 -1.64 7.70 -4.09
CA ALA A 210 -2.61 7.23 -5.07
C ALA A 210 -2.87 5.70 -4.98
N ASP A 211 -1.82 4.86 -4.92
CA ASP A 211 -1.98 3.40 -4.77
C ASP A 211 -2.71 3.04 -3.48
N LEU A 212 -2.41 3.73 -2.37
CA LEU A 212 -3.11 3.47 -1.10
C LEU A 212 -4.59 3.84 -1.18
N ALA A 213 -4.96 4.91 -1.90
CA ALA A 213 -6.36 5.28 -2.10
C ALA A 213 -7.08 4.27 -3.02
N VAL A 214 -6.48 3.95 -4.17
CA VAL A 214 -7.00 2.96 -5.13
C VAL A 214 -7.13 1.59 -4.49
N GLY A 215 -6.09 1.18 -3.78
CA GLY A 215 -5.99 -0.09 -3.10
C GLY A 215 -6.99 -0.27 -1.95
N VAL A 216 -7.79 0.73 -1.58
CA VAL A 216 -8.88 0.62 -0.60
C VAL A 216 -10.24 0.93 -1.24
N ALA A 217 -10.31 1.97 -2.07
CA ALA A 217 -11.56 2.46 -2.64
C ALA A 217 -11.97 1.76 -3.95
N SER A 218 -11.11 0.96 -4.58
CA SER A 218 -11.41 0.28 -5.84
C SER A 218 -12.55 -0.74 -5.68
N VAL A 219 -13.48 -0.71 -6.64
CA VAL A 219 -14.59 -1.67 -6.72
C VAL A 219 -14.17 -3.04 -7.27
N ALA A 220 -12.90 -3.23 -7.66
CA ALA A 220 -12.39 -4.51 -8.20
C ALA A 220 -12.49 -5.69 -7.20
N ARG A 221 -12.85 -5.42 -5.94
CA ARG A 221 -13.05 -6.40 -4.87
C ARG A 221 -14.51 -6.57 -4.44
N ASP A 222 -15.46 -5.86 -5.05
CA ASP A 222 -16.88 -5.92 -4.71
C ASP A 222 -17.73 -6.30 -5.93
N ASP A 223 -18.21 -7.53 -5.94
CA ASP A 223 -19.07 -8.10 -6.98
C ASP A 223 -20.38 -7.31 -7.20
N GLN A 224 -20.92 -6.64 -6.17
CA GLN A 224 -22.16 -5.85 -6.31
C GLN A 224 -21.90 -4.49 -6.98
N ALA A 225 -20.76 -3.86 -6.70
CA ALA A 225 -20.37 -2.59 -7.33
C ALA A 225 -19.81 -2.76 -8.76
N LEU A 226 -19.79 -4.00 -9.26
CA LEU A 226 -19.23 -4.37 -10.56
C LEU A 226 -20.26 -4.54 -11.69
N ILE A 227 -21.55 -4.49 -11.38
CA ILE A 227 -22.62 -4.58 -12.39
C ILE A 227 -22.45 -3.41 -13.37
N GLY A 228 -22.12 -3.70 -14.63
CA GLY A 228 -21.79 -2.70 -15.68
C GLY A 228 -20.31 -2.32 -15.81
N HIS A 229 -19.42 -2.90 -14.99
CA HIS A 229 -17.97 -2.68 -15.00
C HIS A 229 -17.17 -3.99 -15.13
N GLU A 230 -17.73 -5.02 -15.76
CA GLU A 230 -17.14 -6.36 -15.84
C GLU A 230 -15.80 -6.37 -16.58
N ARG A 231 -15.62 -5.48 -17.56
CA ARG A 231 -14.35 -5.32 -18.28
C ARG A 231 -13.23 -4.82 -17.35
N TYR A 232 -13.54 -3.88 -16.46
CA TYR A 232 -12.61 -3.35 -15.47
C TYR A 232 -12.20 -4.44 -14.46
N TRP A 233 -13.16 -5.24 -14.00
CA TRP A 233 -12.85 -6.36 -13.10
C TRP A 233 -11.91 -7.39 -13.73
N ARG A 234 -12.14 -7.77 -14.99
CA ARG A 234 -11.27 -8.73 -15.69
C ARG A 234 -9.84 -8.23 -15.84
N SER A 235 -9.64 -6.93 -16.08
CA SER A 235 -8.30 -6.36 -16.25
C SER A 235 -7.58 -6.09 -14.92
N HIS A 236 -8.27 -5.66 -13.87
CA HIS A 236 -7.64 -5.25 -12.60
C HIS A 236 -7.82 -6.23 -11.44
N GLY A 237 -8.83 -7.10 -11.49
CA GLY A 237 -9.08 -8.12 -10.46
C GLY A 237 -7.99 -9.19 -10.40
N PHE A 238 -7.30 -9.45 -11.52
CA PHE A 238 -6.23 -10.46 -11.66
C PHE A 238 -5.04 -9.96 -12.51
N GLY A 239 -4.92 -8.63 -12.67
CA GLY A 239 -3.92 -7.97 -13.52
C GLY A 239 -2.52 -7.94 -12.90
N GLU A 240 -1.67 -7.06 -13.42
CA GLU A 240 -0.31 -6.85 -12.90
C GLU A 240 -0.31 -6.32 -11.46
N LEU A 241 0.73 -6.66 -10.69
CA LEU A 241 0.85 -6.23 -9.31
C LEU A 241 1.24 -4.74 -9.22
N THR A 242 0.51 -3.98 -8.40
CA THR A 242 0.96 -2.66 -7.95
C THR A 242 2.17 -2.79 -7.02
N GLU A 243 2.91 -1.70 -6.78
CA GLU A 243 4.07 -1.73 -5.87
C GLU A 243 3.68 -2.14 -4.44
N THR A 244 2.47 -1.79 -4.00
CA THR A 244 1.91 -2.29 -2.72
C THR A 244 1.76 -3.80 -2.72
N ALA A 245 1.37 -4.40 -3.85
CA ALA A 245 1.22 -5.85 -3.97
C ALA A 245 2.57 -6.58 -4.15
N LYS A 246 3.54 -5.97 -4.83
CA LYS A 246 4.92 -6.49 -4.91
C LYS A 246 5.61 -6.50 -3.55
N THR A 247 5.48 -5.43 -2.77
CA THR A 247 5.99 -5.37 -1.39
C THR A 247 5.37 -6.48 -0.53
N ARG A 248 4.06 -6.72 -0.65
CA ARG A 248 3.39 -7.85 0.02
C ARG A 248 3.95 -9.19 -0.40
N ARG A 249 4.19 -9.40 -1.70
CA ARG A 249 4.81 -10.61 -2.23
C ARG A 249 6.18 -10.87 -1.61
N GLU A 250 7.02 -9.84 -1.50
CA GLU A 250 8.36 -9.95 -0.90
C GLU A 250 8.32 -10.33 0.58
N VAL A 251 7.34 -9.83 1.33
CA VAL A 251 7.09 -10.23 2.72
C VAL A 251 6.62 -11.68 2.76
N LEU A 252 5.65 -12.06 1.93
CA LEU A 252 5.16 -13.44 1.85
C LEU A 252 6.28 -14.44 1.51
N ALA A 253 7.16 -14.10 0.57
CA ALA A 253 8.30 -14.97 0.20
C ALA A 253 9.17 -15.34 1.42
N ARG A 254 9.29 -14.45 2.40
CA ARG A 254 10.07 -14.65 3.63
C ARG A 254 9.27 -15.33 4.74
N LEU A 255 7.96 -15.07 4.81
CA LEU A 255 7.09 -15.64 5.84
C LEU A 255 6.68 -17.08 5.52
N LEU A 256 6.26 -17.36 4.28
CA LEU A 256 5.64 -18.63 3.87
C LEU A 256 6.44 -19.88 4.26
N PRO A 257 7.78 -19.93 4.09
CA PRO A 257 8.57 -21.12 4.48
C PRO A 257 8.50 -21.46 5.98
N LYS A 258 8.15 -20.49 6.82
CA LYS A 258 8.06 -20.64 8.28
C LYS A 258 6.64 -20.97 8.76
N LEU A 259 5.65 -21.03 7.85
CA LEU A 259 4.25 -21.27 8.19
C LEU A 259 3.91 -22.77 8.16
N LYS A 260 2.88 -23.16 8.92
CA LYS A 260 2.41 -24.56 8.97
C LYS A 260 1.93 -25.08 7.61
N ILE A 261 1.46 -24.19 6.73
CA ILE A 261 0.96 -24.51 5.40
C ILE A 261 2.05 -24.47 4.31
N ALA A 262 3.34 -24.36 4.67
CA ALA A 262 4.43 -24.19 3.70
C ALA A 262 4.44 -25.26 2.59
N SER A 263 4.10 -26.51 2.90
CA SER A 263 4.03 -27.62 1.92
C SER A 263 2.77 -27.64 1.04
N ARG A 264 1.85 -26.71 1.29
CA ARG A 264 0.58 -26.54 0.56
C ARG A 264 0.53 -25.23 -0.23
N VAL A 265 1.58 -24.41 -0.19
CA VAL A 265 1.57 -23.11 -0.87
C VAL A 265 2.76 -22.91 -1.79
N GLU A 266 2.53 -22.21 -2.89
CA GLU A 266 3.57 -21.81 -3.83
C GLU A 266 3.36 -20.34 -4.22
N LEU A 267 4.42 -19.54 -4.12
CA LEU A 267 4.37 -18.13 -4.46
C LEU A 267 4.86 -17.91 -5.89
N THR A 268 3.96 -17.47 -6.76
CA THR A 268 4.27 -17.12 -8.16
C THR A 268 4.55 -15.62 -8.29
N ASP A 269 4.60 -15.12 -9.53
CA ASP A 269 4.74 -13.70 -9.80
C ASP A 269 3.54 -12.87 -9.29
N ARG A 270 2.30 -13.35 -9.52
CA ARG A 270 1.07 -12.59 -9.22
C ARG A 270 0.14 -13.24 -8.21
N PHE A 271 0.32 -14.53 -7.96
CA PHE A 271 -0.58 -15.33 -7.14
C PHE A 271 0.16 -16.07 -6.02
N LEU A 272 -0.54 -16.26 -4.91
CA LEU A 272 -0.26 -17.34 -3.97
C LEU A 272 -1.13 -18.53 -4.38
N LEU A 273 -0.50 -19.59 -4.87
CA LEU A 273 -1.16 -20.88 -5.10
C LEU A 273 -1.30 -21.61 -3.77
N VAL A 274 -2.47 -22.19 -3.53
CA VAL A 274 -2.79 -22.92 -2.31
C VAL A 274 -3.44 -24.24 -2.72
N ARG A 275 -2.80 -25.36 -2.36
CA ARG A 275 -3.31 -26.71 -2.58
C ARG A 275 -4.11 -27.14 -1.35
N GLY A 276 -5.44 -27.18 -1.50
CA GLY A 276 -6.33 -27.86 -0.57
C GLY A 276 -6.48 -29.35 -0.90
N ASP A 277 -7.37 -30.04 -0.19
CA ASP A 277 -7.67 -31.45 -0.42
C ASP A 277 -8.83 -31.63 -1.43
N LEU A 278 -9.67 -30.61 -1.64
CA LEU A 278 -10.73 -30.59 -2.66
C LEU A 278 -10.25 -29.95 -3.98
N LYS A 279 -9.56 -28.80 -3.91
CA LYS A 279 -9.12 -28.04 -5.08
C LYS A 279 -7.77 -27.34 -4.89
N THR A 280 -7.21 -26.84 -5.99
CA THR A 280 -6.14 -25.85 -5.98
C THR A 280 -6.71 -24.45 -6.19
N TYR A 281 -6.23 -23.50 -5.41
CA TYR A 281 -6.71 -22.12 -5.36
C TYR A 281 -5.60 -21.14 -5.72
N LYS A 282 -5.93 -20.07 -6.43
CA LYS A 282 -5.01 -19.00 -6.82
C LYS A 282 -5.47 -17.69 -6.20
N ILE A 283 -4.79 -17.24 -5.16
CA ILE A 283 -5.10 -15.97 -4.49
C ILE A 283 -4.27 -14.86 -5.14
N HIS A 284 -4.92 -13.91 -5.80
CA HIS A 284 -4.24 -12.78 -6.42
C HIS A 284 -3.67 -11.83 -5.35
N LEU A 285 -2.37 -11.52 -5.44
CA LEU A 285 -1.66 -10.79 -4.39
C LEU A 285 -2.08 -9.32 -4.28
N GLY A 286 -2.67 -8.74 -5.33
CA GLY A 286 -3.15 -7.34 -5.35
C GLY A 286 -4.58 -7.16 -4.85
N SER A 287 -5.51 -7.94 -5.41
CA SER A 287 -6.96 -7.83 -5.17
C SER A 287 -7.45 -8.74 -4.04
N THR A 288 -6.71 -9.81 -3.73
CA THR A 288 -7.12 -10.95 -2.88
C THR A 288 -8.22 -11.85 -3.47
N ASN A 289 -8.60 -11.63 -4.73
CA ASN A 289 -9.57 -12.46 -5.44
C ASN A 289 -9.01 -13.88 -5.63
N ILE A 290 -9.90 -14.88 -5.63
CA ILE A 290 -9.51 -16.28 -5.65
C ILE A 290 -10.05 -16.93 -6.93
N LEU A 291 -9.18 -17.65 -7.64
CA LEU A 291 -9.58 -18.54 -8.74
C LEU A 291 -9.37 -20.00 -8.30
N MET A 292 -10.24 -20.89 -8.74
CA MET A 292 -10.17 -22.33 -8.49
C MET A 292 -9.78 -23.06 -9.77
N GLU A 293 -8.77 -23.92 -9.67
CA GLU A 293 -8.38 -24.81 -10.77
C GLU A 293 -9.36 -25.99 -10.92
N PRO A 294 -9.47 -26.57 -12.15
CA PRO A 294 -8.71 -26.25 -13.37
C PRO A 294 -9.37 -25.20 -14.28
N ASN A 295 -10.60 -24.76 -13.99
CA ASN A 295 -11.38 -23.91 -14.89
C ASN A 295 -11.31 -22.41 -14.57
N ASP A 296 -10.47 -22.01 -13.61
CA ASP A 296 -10.38 -20.65 -13.08
C ASP A 296 -11.75 -20.10 -12.66
N ALA A 297 -12.57 -20.96 -12.05
CA ALA A 297 -13.83 -20.54 -11.44
C ALA A 297 -13.54 -19.60 -10.28
N TYR A 298 -14.19 -18.44 -10.26
CA TYR A 298 -14.04 -17.47 -9.19
C TYR A 298 -14.64 -18.00 -7.88
N LEU A 299 -13.92 -17.81 -6.77
CA LEU A 299 -14.38 -18.10 -5.42
C LEU A 299 -14.45 -16.80 -4.61
N CYS A 300 -15.67 -16.41 -4.23
CA CYS A 300 -15.90 -15.24 -3.40
C CYS A 300 -15.87 -15.63 -1.91
N ILE A 301 -14.89 -15.09 -1.17
CA ILE A 301 -14.79 -15.22 0.28
C ILE A 301 -14.74 -13.82 0.87
N VAL A 302 -15.80 -13.47 1.60
CA VAL A 302 -15.91 -12.21 2.33
C VAL A 302 -15.35 -12.45 3.74
N PRO A 303 -14.32 -11.70 4.18
CA PRO A 303 -13.84 -11.81 5.55
C PRO A 303 -14.96 -11.48 6.54
N ALA A 304 -15.18 -12.33 7.54
CA ALA A 304 -16.06 -11.99 8.65
C ALA A 304 -15.46 -10.80 9.43
N SER A 305 -16.28 -9.79 9.72
CA SER A 305 -15.86 -8.66 10.54
C SER A 305 -15.44 -9.15 11.94
N GLY A 306 -14.23 -8.82 12.37
CA GLY A 306 -13.77 -9.03 13.74
C GLY A 306 -13.13 -10.38 14.07
N HIS A 307 -12.84 -11.25 13.08
CA HIS A 307 -11.99 -12.41 13.34
C HIS A 307 -10.52 -12.05 13.15
N ALA A 308 -9.80 -11.92 14.26
CA ALA A 308 -8.34 -11.84 14.26
C ALA A 308 -7.80 -13.11 13.59
N ALA A 309 -7.14 -12.95 12.43
CA ALA A 309 -6.32 -14.00 11.88
C ALA A 309 -5.31 -14.43 12.96
N GLY A 310 -5.08 -15.74 13.10
CA GLY A 310 -4.11 -16.25 14.07
C GLY A 310 -2.76 -15.52 14.03
N SER A 311 -2.06 -15.57 15.18
CA SER A 311 -0.89 -14.80 15.63
C SER A 311 0.39 -14.83 14.74
N VAL A 312 0.26 -14.67 13.42
CA VAL A 312 1.40 -14.52 12.52
C VAL A 312 1.91 -13.09 12.67
N PHE A 313 3.17 -12.95 13.07
CA PHE A 313 3.83 -11.65 13.09
C PHE A 313 3.83 -11.04 11.68
N LEU A 314 3.37 -9.80 11.57
CA LEU A 314 3.49 -8.99 10.38
C LEU A 314 4.40 -7.79 10.68
N PRO A 315 5.36 -7.46 9.81
CA PRO A 315 6.30 -6.36 10.06
C PRO A 315 5.64 -4.97 10.06
N PHE A 316 4.43 -4.88 9.51
CA PHE A 316 3.56 -3.70 9.43
C PHE A 316 2.10 -4.17 9.25
N GLU A 317 1.14 -3.27 9.47
CA GLU A 317 -0.32 -3.54 9.48
C GLU A 317 -0.79 -4.41 10.68
N ASP A 318 -1.79 -3.92 11.42
CA ASP A 318 -2.48 -4.70 12.45
C ASP A 318 -3.41 -5.77 11.83
N ASP A 319 -4.11 -6.52 12.68
CA ASP A 319 -5.12 -7.49 12.26
C ASP A 319 -6.12 -6.89 11.27
N GLY A 320 -6.29 -7.53 10.11
CA GLY A 320 -7.21 -7.08 9.06
C GLY A 320 -6.57 -6.34 7.87
N GLY A 321 -5.25 -6.14 7.86
CA GLY A 321 -4.53 -5.68 6.66
C GLY A 321 -4.65 -6.66 5.47
N THR A 322 -4.37 -6.20 4.24
CA THR A 322 -4.52 -7.05 3.04
C THR A 322 -3.62 -8.29 3.10
N LEU A 323 -2.43 -8.17 3.70
CA LEU A 323 -1.53 -9.29 3.94
C LEU A 323 -2.16 -10.33 4.89
N SER A 324 -2.81 -9.87 5.96
CA SER A 324 -3.56 -10.72 6.90
C SER A 324 -4.73 -11.42 6.20
N VAL A 325 -5.44 -10.74 5.30
CA VAL A 325 -6.53 -11.34 4.49
C VAL A 325 -6.00 -12.43 3.58
N ILE A 326 -4.88 -12.22 2.88
CA ILE A 326 -4.26 -13.24 2.02
C ILE A 326 -3.88 -14.46 2.84
N LEU A 327 -3.23 -14.28 3.99
CA LEU A 327 -2.83 -15.38 4.86
C LEU A 327 -4.05 -16.13 5.42
N SER A 328 -5.08 -15.41 5.85
CA SER A 328 -6.32 -16.00 6.37
C SER A 328 -7.00 -16.88 5.31
N LYS A 329 -7.13 -16.36 4.09
CA LYS A 329 -7.64 -17.14 2.94
C LYS A 329 -6.76 -18.35 2.67
N ALA A 330 -5.44 -18.20 2.69
CA ALA A 330 -4.53 -19.31 2.46
C ALA A 330 -4.66 -20.41 3.52
N TYR A 331 -4.77 -20.07 4.81
CA TYR A 331 -4.99 -21.05 5.87
C TYR A 331 -6.35 -21.75 5.74
N LEU A 332 -7.41 -20.99 5.47
CA LEU A 332 -8.75 -21.54 5.26
C LEU A 332 -8.78 -22.53 4.09
N LEU A 333 -8.18 -22.15 2.96
CA LEU A 333 -8.19 -22.96 1.73
C LEU A 333 -7.19 -24.12 1.75
N ALA A 334 -6.13 -24.00 2.55
CA ALA A 334 -5.23 -25.11 2.79
C ALA A 334 -5.89 -26.22 3.64
N ASP A 335 -7.06 -25.99 4.24
CA ASP A 335 -7.85 -26.99 4.98
C ASP A 335 -9.32 -26.96 4.48
N ASP A 336 -9.49 -26.99 3.16
CA ASP A 336 -10.77 -26.76 2.48
C ASP A 336 -11.88 -27.76 2.85
N THR A 337 -11.52 -28.98 3.29
CA THR A 337 -12.49 -29.97 3.78
C THR A 337 -13.09 -29.63 5.15
N ALA A 338 -12.42 -28.80 5.94
CA ALA A 338 -12.91 -28.34 7.24
C ALA A 338 -13.84 -27.13 7.15
N ILE A 339 -14.03 -26.56 5.95
CA ILE A 339 -14.88 -25.38 5.74
C ILE A 339 -16.36 -25.77 5.91
N THR A 340 -17.04 -25.15 6.87
CA THR A 340 -18.48 -25.38 7.13
C THR A 340 -19.38 -24.25 6.65
N ASP A 341 -18.83 -23.11 6.25
CA ASP A 341 -19.62 -21.95 5.83
C ASP A 341 -20.38 -22.27 4.52
N PRO A 342 -21.73 -22.28 4.53
CA PRO A 342 -22.52 -22.63 3.36
C PRO A 342 -22.38 -21.63 2.21
N THR A 343 -21.94 -20.40 2.47
CA THR A 343 -21.64 -19.43 1.41
C THR A 343 -20.40 -19.81 0.62
N ILE A 344 -19.46 -20.52 1.23
CA ILE A 344 -18.22 -20.99 0.59
C ILE A 344 -18.41 -22.40 0.04
N THR A 345 -18.95 -23.35 0.82
CA THR A 345 -19.04 -24.76 0.40
C THR A 345 -19.88 -24.95 -0.85
N ARG A 346 -20.98 -24.18 -1.03
CA ARG A 346 -21.78 -24.19 -2.27
C ARG A 346 -20.99 -23.78 -3.53
N GLN A 347 -19.93 -23.00 -3.38
CA GLN A 347 -19.09 -22.59 -4.51
C GLN A 347 -17.99 -23.63 -4.82
N LEU A 348 -17.64 -24.49 -3.87
CA LEU A 348 -16.61 -25.52 -4.03
C LEU A 348 -17.11 -26.75 -4.82
N GLY A 349 -18.42 -26.95 -4.91
CA GLY A 349 -19.04 -28.07 -5.63
C GLY A 349 -19.77 -29.00 -4.68
#